data_AF-A0A2S7XJH8-F1
#
_entry.id   AF-A0A2S7XJH8-F1
#
_cell.length_a   1.000
_cell.length_b   1.000
_cell.length_c   1.000
_cell.angle_alpha   90.00
_cell.angle_beta   90.00
_cell.angle_gamma   90.00
#
_symmetry.space_group_name_H-M   'P 1'
#
loop_
_entity.id
_entity.type
_entity.pdbx_description
1 polymer ?
#
loop_
_entity_poly.entity_id
_entity_poly.type
_entity_poly.pdbx_seq_one_letter_code
_entity_poly.pdbx_strand_id
1 'polypeptide(L)'
;MSFEENAIVNEILPSNPTEFKGWYTDKLLTLNENIKEFLVYLRNEASPSAIAFYVCMEELVDGSFDDVMALAQLGVNNRSKLTIAENYWDEMGNGSYDKIHTEMFTESSRYCRNLLDEVSLSLPTNIPTPCLMNGNLVTFWALRRKYIPRLFGAIGLIEGSAPVRFKAVTKGMERCGFPEEAIAYHREHIHIDAIHGKEWLNNILLPYAEQSERCCQEMARGVLIRFRVAEEYYRYIDKIVRENC
;
A
#
# COMPACT_ATOMS: atom_id res chain seq x y z
N MET A 1 2.00 26.43 -6.11
CA MET A 1 1.36 25.16 -6.48
C MET A 1 1.35 24.26 -5.27
N SER A 2 0.24 23.59 -5.00
CA SER A 2 0.15 22.56 -3.96
C SER A 2 1.04 21.35 -4.29
N PHE A 3 1.35 20.50 -3.31
CA PHE A 3 2.08 19.25 -3.56
C PHE A 3 1.39 18.40 -4.64
N GLU A 4 0.06 18.24 -4.56
CA GLU A 4 -0.73 17.49 -5.55
C GLU A 4 -0.61 18.10 -6.96
N GLU A 5 -0.55 19.42 -7.10
CA GLU A 5 -0.35 20.09 -8.39
C GLU A 5 1.06 19.82 -8.95
N ASN A 6 2.10 19.99 -8.13
CA ASN A 6 3.47 19.67 -8.53
C ASN A 6 3.63 18.19 -8.91
N ALA A 7 2.87 17.31 -8.25
CA ALA A 7 2.85 15.87 -8.49
C ALA A 7 2.25 15.48 -9.86
N ILE A 8 1.68 16.41 -10.63
CA ILE A 8 1.03 16.10 -11.91
C ILE A 8 1.44 17.00 -13.08
N VAL A 9 2.12 18.13 -12.84
CA VAL A 9 2.37 19.20 -13.84
C VAL A 9 3.05 18.77 -15.14
N ASN A 10 3.79 17.65 -15.16
CA ASN A 10 4.55 17.19 -16.33
C ASN A 10 4.03 15.88 -16.95
N GLU A 11 2.88 15.36 -16.50
CA GLU A 11 2.33 14.10 -17.01
C GLU A 11 1.11 14.34 -17.90
N ILE A 12 1.06 13.69 -19.07
CA ILE A 12 -0.16 13.61 -19.87
C ILE A 12 -1.03 12.51 -19.27
N LEU A 13 -2.16 12.90 -18.68
CA LEU A 13 -3.08 11.95 -18.04
C LEU A 13 -4.00 11.27 -19.07
N PRO A 14 -4.31 9.98 -18.90
CA PRO A 14 -5.26 9.28 -19.76
C PRO A 14 -6.66 9.89 -19.68
N SER A 15 -7.35 9.91 -20.82
CA SER A 15 -8.66 10.55 -20.99
C SER A 15 -9.82 9.55 -21.15
N ASN A 16 -9.51 8.29 -21.42
CA ASN A 16 -10.47 7.22 -21.65
C ASN A 16 -10.00 5.87 -21.08
N PRO A 17 -10.88 4.86 -20.97
CA PRO A 17 -10.56 3.59 -20.31
C PRO A 17 -9.39 2.82 -20.96
N THR A 18 -9.27 2.88 -22.28
CA THR A 18 -8.21 2.17 -23.02
C THR A 18 -6.85 2.76 -22.71
N GLU A 19 -6.73 4.09 -22.80
CA GLU A 19 -5.52 4.81 -22.40
C GLU A 19 -5.21 4.57 -20.92
N PHE A 20 -6.23 4.66 -20.06
CA PHE A 20 -6.08 4.50 -18.62
C PHE A 20 -5.49 3.14 -18.26
N LYS A 21 -5.99 2.06 -18.85
CA LYS A 21 -5.50 0.71 -18.56
C LYS A 21 -4.01 0.55 -18.88
N GLY A 22 -3.59 1.00 -20.06
CA GLY A 22 -2.19 0.94 -20.49
C GLY A 22 -1.29 1.77 -19.58
N TRP A 23 -1.68 3.04 -19.35
CA TRP A 23 -0.95 3.98 -18.50
C TRP A 23 -0.85 3.51 -17.04
N TYR A 24 -1.94 3.01 -16.46
CA TYR A 24 -1.96 2.46 -15.10
C TYR A 24 -1.02 1.26 -14.96
N THR A 25 -1.06 0.34 -15.93
CA THR A 25 -0.20 -0.85 -15.92
C THR A 25 1.27 -0.45 -15.98
N ASP A 26 1.63 0.54 -16.81
CA ASP A 26 2.98 1.09 -16.89
C ASP A 26 3.44 1.70 -15.56
N LYS A 27 2.61 2.51 -14.89
CA LYS A 27 2.94 3.05 -13.55
C LYS A 27 3.12 1.97 -12.50
N LEU A 28 2.29 0.93 -12.51
CA LEU A 28 2.42 -0.20 -11.58
C LEU A 28 3.74 -0.96 -11.81
N LEU A 29 4.05 -1.29 -13.06
CA LEU A 29 5.30 -2.00 -13.39
C LEU A 29 6.53 -1.16 -13.08
N THR A 30 6.48 0.14 -13.36
CA THR A 30 7.56 1.08 -13.05
C THR A 30 7.79 1.16 -11.54
N LEU A 31 6.72 1.25 -10.74
CA LEU A 31 6.85 1.28 -9.28
C LEU A 31 7.54 0.01 -8.77
N ASN A 32 7.10 -1.15 -9.26
CA ASN A 32 7.68 -2.44 -8.88
C ASN A 32 9.15 -2.57 -9.26
N GLU A 33 9.56 -2.04 -10.42
CA GLU A 33 10.97 -2.02 -10.83
C GLU A 33 11.78 -1.05 -9.96
N ASN A 34 11.24 0.14 -9.65
CA ASN A 34 11.93 1.15 -8.86
C ASN A 34 12.25 0.70 -7.43
N ILE A 35 11.42 -0.18 -6.84
CA ILE A 35 11.62 -0.69 -5.48
C ILE A 35 12.35 -2.05 -5.43
N LYS A 36 12.63 -2.63 -6.59
CA LYS A 36 13.10 -4.02 -6.73
C LYS A 36 14.39 -4.29 -5.98
N GLU A 37 15.38 -3.39 -6.04
CA GLU A 37 16.66 -3.58 -5.37
C GLU A 37 16.50 -3.66 -3.84
N PHE A 38 15.66 -2.79 -3.27
CA PHE A 38 15.32 -2.83 -1.85
C PHE A 38 14.60 -4.14 -1.48
N LEU A 39 13.63 -4.57 -2.29
CA LEU A 39 12.94 -5.84 -2.06
C LEU A 39 13.87 -7.05 -2.15
N VAL A 40 14.82 -7.05 -3.09
CA VAL A 40 15.85 -8.09 -3.23
C VAL A 40 16.73 -8.14 -1.97
N TYR A 41 17.11 -6.98 -1.43
CA TYR A 41 17.86 -6.90 -0.18
C TYR A 41 17.06 -7.46 1.01
N LEU A 42 15.82 -7.01 1.24
CA LEU A 42 14.95 -7.57 2.28
C LEU A 42 14.85 -9.10 2.15
N ARG A 43 14.60 -9.56 0.92
CA ARG A 43 14.39 -10.97 0.59
C ARG A 43 15.62 -11.83 0.73
N ASN A 44 16.85 -11.34 0.54
CA ASN A 44 18.06 -12.19 0.47
C ASN A 44 19.16 -11.86 1.49
N GLU A 45 19.24 -10.62 1.97
CA GLU A 45 20.44 -10.11 2.65
C GLU A 45 20.15 -9.44 4.00
N ALA A 46 18.99 -8.80 4.15
CA ALA A 46 18.63 -8.05 5.36
C ALA A 46 18.75 -8.91 6.63
N SER A 47 19.31 -8.30 7.68
CA SER A 47 19.38 -8.88 9.03
C SER A 47 17.98 -8.96 9.68
N PRO A 48 17.80 -9.76 10.74
CA PRO A 48 16.54 -9.77 11.49
C PRO A 48 16.15 -8.37 11.99
N SER A 49 17.11 -7.57 12.46
CA SER A 49 16.88 -6.19 12.90
C SER A 49 16.47 -5.27 11.73
N ALA A 50 17.07 -5.41 10.54
CA ALA A 50 16.67 -4.64 9.36
C ALA A 50 15.21 -4.91 8.95
N ILE A 51 14.80 -6.18 8.96
CA ILE A 51 13.42 -6.57 8.65
C ILE A 51 12.47 -6.04 9.71
N ALA A 52 12.81 -6.21 11.00
CA ALA A 52 12.01 -5.71 12.11
C ALA A 52 11.87 -4.18 12.08
N PHE A 53 12.96 -3.47 11.78
CA PHE A 53 12.98 -2.02 11.63
C PHE A 53 12.04 -1.56 10.51
N TYR A 54 12.10 -2.22 9.35
CA TYR A 54 11.19 -1.94 8.24
C TYR A 54 9.72 -2.17 8.62
N VAL A 55 9.39 -3.29 9.26
CA VAL A 55 8.01 -3.59 9.70
C VAL A 55 7.49 -2.55 10.68
N CYS A 56 8.32 -2.15 11.65
CA CYS A 56 7.96 -1.10 12.61
C CYS A 56 7.80 0.28 11.93
N MET A 57 8.59 0.60 10.91
CA MET A 57 8.42 1.84 10.14
C MET A 57 7.11 1.84 9.34
N GLU A 58 6.69 0.70 8.79
CA GLU A 58 5.36 0.57 8.15
C GLU A 58 4.24 0.75 9.18
N GLU A 59 4.37 0.17 10.36
CA GLU A 59 3.36 0.28 11.43
C GLU A 59 3.16 1.71 11.92
N LEU A 60 4.22 2.51 12.03
CA LEU A 60 4.12 3.92 12.42
C LEU A 60 3.27 4.78 11.47
N VAL A 61 3.06 4.32 10.24
CA VAL A 61 2.33 5.05 9.21
C VAL A 61 1.19 4.24 8.61
N ASP A 62 0.82 3.15 9.28
CA ASP A 62 -0.33 2.36 8.90
C ASP A 62 -1.59 3.23 8.98
N GLY A 63 -2.30 3.30 7.86
CA GLY A 63 -3.46 4.17 7.73
C GLY A 63 -4.75 3.54 8.24
N SER A 64 -4.69 2.37 8.89
CA SER A 64 -5.83 1.47 9.13
C SER A 64 -6.56 1.21 7.82
N PHE A 65 -5.97 0.35 6.99
CA PHE A 65 -6.45 0.14 5.61
C PHE A 65 -7.92 -0.32 5.55
N ASP A 66 -8.35 -1.08 6.55
CA ASP A 66 -9.75 -1.44 6.78
C ASP A 66 -10.69 -0.22 6.87
N ASP A 67 -10.33 0.82 7.64
CA ASP A 67 -11.09 2.07 7.72
C ASP A 67 -11.17 2.78 6.35
N VAL A 68 -10.06 2.77 5.59
CA VAL A 68 -10.04 3.33 4.23
C VAL A 68 -11.01 2.58 3.33
N MET A 69 -11.05 1.24 3.40
CA MET A 69 -12.02 0.42 2.66
C MET A 69 -13.45 0.67 3.10
N ALA A 70 -13.71 0.78 4.41
CA ALA A 70 -15.04 1.10 4.94
C ALA A 70 -15.56 2.44 4.38
N LEU A 71 -14.72 3.48 4.40
CA LEU A 71 -15.07 4.81 3.88
C LEU A 71 -15.22 4.83 2.35
N ALA A 72 -14.42 4.04 1.62
CA ALA A 72 -14.46 3.96 0.17
C ALA A 72 -15.81 3.46 -0.38
N GLN A 73 -16.57 2.70 0.41
CA GLN A 73 -17.88 2.15 0.00
C GLN A 73 -18.99 3.20 -0.11
N LEU A 74 -18.83 4.35 0.56
CA LEU A 74 -19.90 5.34 0.64
C LEU A 74 -20.31 5.81 -0.76
N GLY A 75 -21.60 5.69 -1.07
CA GLY A 75 -22.22 6.10 -2.33
C GLY A 75 -21.60 5.51 -3.60
N VAL A 76 -21.00 4.32 -3.51
CA VAL A 76 -20.63 3.45 -4.64
C VAL A 76 -21.82 2.56 -4.98
N ASN A 77 -22.00 2.22 -6.26
CA ASN A 77 -23.12 1.39 -6.74
C ASN A 77 -22.65 0.08 -7.39
N ASN A 78 -23.58 -0.87 -7.50
CA ASN A 78 -23.47 -2.08 -8.34
C ASN A 78 -22.26 -2.96 -8.01
N ARG A 79 -21.65 -3.56 -9.04
CA ARG A 79 -20.51 -4.47 -8.93
C ARG A 79 -19.32 -3.84 -8.20
N SER A 80 -19.04 -2.55 -8.43
CA SER A 80 -17.97 -1.85 -7.73
C SER A 80 -18.21 -1.83 -6.22
N LYS A 81 -19.45 -1.63 -5.76
CA LYS A 81 -19.76 -1.66 -4.31
C LYS A 81 -19.51 -3.04 -3.73
N LEU A 82 -19.94 -4.09 -4.44
CA LEU A 82 -19.72 -5.47 -4.00
C LEU A 82 -18.23 -5.79 -3.89
N THR A 83 -17.41 -5.42 -4.87
CA THR A 83 -15.96 -5.68 -4.81
C THR A 83 -15.27 -4.96 -3.65
N ILE A 84 -15.65 -3.70 -3.34
CA ILE A 84 -15.09 -3.02 -2.17
C ILE A 84 -15.57 -3.69 -0.87
N ALA A 85 -16.80 -4.19 -0.81
CA ALA A 85 -17.32 -4.90 0.35
C ALA A 85 -16.67 -6.27 0.56
N GLU A 86 -16.36 -7.00 -0.52
CA GLU A 86 -15.61 -8.26 -0.49
C GLU A 86 -14.20 -8.04 0.05
N ASN A 87 -13.48 -7.03 -0.48
CA ASN A 87 -12.16 -6.65 0.02
C ASN A 87 -12.22 -6.24 1.51
N TYR A 88 -13.17 -5.38 1.91
CA TYR A 88 -13.34 -5.03 3.33
C TYR A 88 -13.64 -6.25 4.22
N TRP A 89 -14.39 -7.23 3.72
CA TRP A 89 -14.70 -8.44 4.47
C TRP A 89 -13.47 -9.34 4.66
N ASP A 90 -12.58 -9.38 3.68
CA ASP A 90 -11.27 -10.02 3.81
C ASP A 90 -10.42 -9.30 4.88
N GLU A 91 -10.34 -7.97 4.86
CA GLU A 91 -9.64 -7.18 5.89
C GLU A 91 -10.17 -7.45 7.31
N MET A 92 -11.47 -7.71 7.44
CA MET A 92 -12.14 -8.10 8.70
C MET A 92 -11.95 -9.58 9.05
N GLY A 93 -10.97 -10.26 8.45
CA GLY A 93 -10.65 -11.66 8.76
C GLY A 93 -11.78 -12.62 8.44
N ASN A 94 -12.66 -12.26 7.51
CA ASN A 94 -13.89 -13.00 7.22
C ASN A 94 -14.74 -13.26 8.49
N GLY A 95 -14.71 -12.33 9.46
CA GLY A 95 -15.45 -12.41 10.72
C GLY A 95 -14.74 -13.14 11.87
N SER A 96 -13.50 -13.60 11.66
CA SER A 96 -12.67 -14.20 12.70
C SER A 96 -11.77 -13.14 13.33
N TYR A 97 -11.91 -12.90 14.63
CA TYR A 97 -11.18 -11.83 15.34
C TYR A 97 -9.66 -11.97 15.20
N ASP A 98 -9.14 -13.18 15.35
CA ASP A 98 -7.72 -13.53 15.23
C ASP A 98 -7.17 -13.40 13.80
N LYS A 99 -8.04 -13.18 12.82
CA LYS A 99 -7.68 -12.98 11.42
C LYS A 99 -7.97 -11.57 10.91
N ILE A 100 -8.43 -10.66 11.77
CA ILE A 100 -8.53 -9.25 11.39
C ILE A 100 -7.13 -8.77 11.04
N HIS A 101 -6.93 -8.22 9.84
CA HIS A 101 -5.61 -7.92 9.32
C HIS A 101 -4.85 -6.90 10.18
N THR A 102 -5.55 -5.91 10.74
CA THR A 102 -4.98 -4.94 11.68
C THR A 102 -4.53 -5.59 13.00
N GLU A 103 -5.24 -6.60 13.49
CA GLU A 103 -4.81 -7.39 14.66
C GLU A 103 -3.59 -8.26 14.32
N MET A 104 -3.59 -8.93 13.16
CA MET A 104 -2.45 -9.75 12.71
C MET A 104 -1.19 -8.88 12.51
N PHE A 105 -1.33 -7.66 11.98
CA PHE A 105 -0.21 -6.75 11.83
C PHE A 105 0.28 -6.21 13.18
N THR A 106 -0.63 -6.00 14.14
CA THR A 106 -0.29 -5.65 15.52
C THR A 106 0.56 -6.73 16.19
N GLU A 107 0.26 -8.02 15.97
CA GLU A 107 1.10 -9.13 16.45
C GLU A 107 2.48 -9.12 15.80
N SER A 108 2.53 -8.95 14.47
CA SER A 108 3.80 -8.86 13.72
C SER A 108 4.69 -7.70 14.18
N SER A 109 4.11 -6.51 14.34
CA SER A 109 4.83 -5.32 14.79
C SER A 109 5.27 -5.42 16.25
N ARG A 110 4.48 -6.07 17.12
CA ARG A 110 4.87 -6.30 18.53
C ARG A 110 6.10 -7.20 18.62
N TYR A 111 6.14 -8.29 17.85
CA TYR A 111 7.34 -9.13 17.79
C TYR A 111 8.55 -8.34 17.29
N CYS A 112 8.38 -7.56 16.22
CA CYS A 112 9.46 -6.75 15.66
C CYS A 112 9.98 -5.71 16.66
N ARG A 113 9.11 -5.01 17.40
CA ARG A 113 9.51 -4.07 18.46
C ARG A 113 10.36 -4.74 19.53
N ASN A 114 9.93 -5.90 20.04
CA ASN A 114 10.70 -6.64 21.04
C ASN A 114 12.11 -7.01 20.53
N LEU A 115 12.21 -7.43 19.27
CA LEU A 115 13.50 -7.74 18.64
C LEU A 115 14.40 -6.49 18.57
N LEU A 116 13.84 -5.33 18.21
CA LEU A 116 14.58 -4.08 18.17
C LEU A 116 15.06 -3.64 19.57
N ASP A 117 14.23 -3.83 20.60
CA ASP A 117 14.58 -3.53 21.99
C ASP A 117 15.75 -4.40 22.48
N GLU A 118 15.76 -5.70 22.14
CA GLU A 118 16.85 -6.63 22.49
C GLU A 118 18.21 -6.20 21.93
N VAL A 119 18.22 -5.59 20.74
CA VAL A 119 19.44 -5.08 20.08
C VAL A 119 19.68 -3.59 20.32
N SER A 120 18.87 -2.95 21.19
CA SER A 120 18.95 -1.52 21.51
C SER A 120 18.86 -0.61 20.27
N LEU A 121 18.08 -1.00 19.26
CA LEU A 121 17.85 -0.20 18.06
C LEU A 121 16.54 0.58 18.19
N SER A 122 16.61 1.90 18.15
CA SER A 122 15.45 2.78 18.32
C SER A 122 14.86 3.23 16.99
N LEU A 123 13.53 3.32 16.92
CA LEU A 123 12.83 3.98 15.82
C LEU A 123 13.01 5.52 15.89
N PRO A 124 12.86 6.24 14.77
CA PRO A 124 12.90 7.70 14.76
C PRO A 124 11.84 8.30 15.68
N THR A 125 12.23 9.24 16.55
CA THR A 125 11.28 9.95 17.44
C THR A 125 10.29 10.82 16.66
N ASN A 126 10.74 11.39 15.54
CA ASN A 126 9.89 12.15 14.61
C ASN A 126 9.70 11.34 13.34
N ILE A 127 8.45 11.03 13.00
CA ILE A 127 8.14 10.29 11.77
C ILE A 127 8.48 11.18 10.56
N PRO A 128 9.31 10.72 9.63
CA PRO A 128 9.71 11.48 8.45
C PRO A 128 8.53 11.81 7.54
N THR A 129 8.57 13.01 6.93
CA THR A 129 7.51 13.49 6.02
C THR A 129 7.12 12.49 4.92
N PRO A 130 8.06 11.81 4.21
CA PRO A 130 7.68 10.83 3.20
C PRO A 130 6.88 9.66 3.75
N CYS A 131 7.17 9.23 4.99
CA CYS A 131 6.45 8.16 5.67
C CYS A 131 5.04 8.63 6.05
N LEU A 132 4.92 9.81 6.68
CA LEU A 132 3.62 10.38 7.01
C LEU A 132 2.74 10.59 5.78
N MET A 133 3.33 10.98 4.64
CA MET A 133 2.60 11.15 3.38
C MET A 133 2.09 9.82 2.83
N ASN A 134 2.84 8.72 3.03
CA ASN A 134 2.46 7.38 2.56
C ASN A 134 1.10 6.92 3.12
N GLY A 135 0.88 7.11 4.43
CA GLY A 135 -0.39 6.80 5.09
C GLY A 135 -1.44 7.90 4.98
N ASN A 136 -1.10 9.15 5.35
CA ASN A 136 -2.10 10.23 5.48
C ASN A 136 -2.82 10.59 4.17
N LEU A 137 -2.18 10.35 3.01
CA LEU A 137 -2.76 10.68 1.71
C LEU A 137 -4.08 9.93 1.46
N VAL A 138 -4.12 8.62 1.73
CA VAL A 138 -5.31 7.80 1.48
C VAL A 138 -6.42 8.12 2.47
N THR A 139 -6.09 8.31 3.76
CA THR A 139 -7.05 8.72 4.79
C THR A 139 -7.65 10.10 4.47
N PHE A 140 -6.83 11.05 4.02
CA PHE A 140 -7.29 12.38 3.61
C PHE A 140 -8.32 12.31 2.47
N TRP A 141 -8.09 11.49 1.45
CA TRP A 141 -9.05 11.31 0.36
C TRP A 141 -10.29 10.53 0.79
N ALA A 142 -10.14 9.50 1.64
CA ALA A 142 -11.25 8.70 2.19
C ALA A 142 -12.26 9.54 2.99
N LEU A 143 -11.77 10.47 3.83
CA LEU A 143 -12.62 11.37 4.62
C LEU A 143 -13.38 12.41 3.77
N ARG A 144 -13.01 12.57 2.49
CA ARG A 144 -13.50 13.65 1.64
C ARG A 144 -14.09 13.09 0.35
N ARG A 145 -15.39 12.82 0.37
CA ARG A 145 -16.16 12.23 -0.73
C ARG A 145 -15.84 12.77 -2.14
N LYS A 146 -15.53 14.07 -2.27
CA LYS A 146 -15.15 14.67 -3.56
C LYS A 146 -13.86 14.10 -4.18
N TYR A 147 -13.02 13.42 -3.40
CA TYR A 147 -11.76 12.80 -3.83
C TYR A 147 -11.84 11.28 -3.98
N ILE A 148 -13.03 10.68 -3.92
CA ILE A 148 -13.20 9.22 -4.10
C ILE A 148 -12.57 8.70 -5.40
N PRO A 149 -12.67 9.36 -6.56
CA PRO A 149 -11.95 8.89 -7.75
C PRO A 149 -10.42 8.85 -7.54
N ARG A 150 -9.82 9.85 -6.87
CA ARG A 150 -8.38 9.82 -6.55
C ARG A 150 -8.06 8.66 -5.62
N LEU A 151 -8.88 8.44 -4.60
CA LEU A 151 -8.73 7.33 -3.69
C LEU A 151 -8.76 5.99 -4.44
N PHE A 152 -9.71 5.79 -5.35
CA PHE A 152 -9.77 4.56 -6.14
C PHE A 152 -8.52 4.32 -6.96
N GLY A 153 -8.00 5.36 -7.65
CA GLY A 153 -6.73 5.26 -8.35
C GLY A 153 -5.58 4.87 -7.43
N ALA A 154 -5.51 5.46 -6.25
CA ALA A 154 -4.47 5.19 -5.27
C ALA A 154 -4.54 3.78 -4.68
N ILE A 155 -5.73 3.31 -4.29
CA ILE A 155 -5.95 1.94 -3.80
C ILE A 155 -5.53 0.93 -4.86
N GLY A 156 -5.91 1.14 -6.13
CA GLY A 156 -5.49 0.25 -7.20
C GLY A 156 -3.98 0.07 -7.25
N LEU A 157 -3.22 1.16 -7.15
CA LEU A 157 -1.76 1.08 -7.13
C LEU A 157 -1.21 0.42 -5.85
N ILE A 158 -1.85 0.65 -4.69
CA ILE A 158 -1.48 -0.01 -3.42
C ILE A 158 -1.66 -1.52 -3.55
N GLU A 159 -2.87 -1.97 -3.86
CA GLU A 159 -3.25 -3.37 -4.04
C GLU A 159 -2.40 -4.06 -5.12
N GLY A 160 -2.20 -3.39 -6.26
CA GLY A 160 -1.42 -3.94 -7.35
C GLY A 160 0.07 -4.12 -7.05
N SER A 161 0.63 -3.29 -6.15
CA SER A 161 2.06 -3.31 -5.80
C SER A 161 2.38 -4.08 -4.52
N ALA A 162 1.38 -4.35 -3.67
CA ALA A 162 1.55 -5.02 -2.40
C ALA A 162 2.08 -6.47 -2.50
N PRO A 163 1.64 -7.34 -3.43
CA PRO A 163 2.08 -8.75 -3.46
C PRO A 163 3.59 -8.95 -3.58
N VAL A 164 4.28 -8.13 -4.37
CA VAL A 164 5.74 -8.28 -4.58
C VAL A 164 6.51 -7.91 -3.31
N ARG A 165 6.04 -6.90 -2.58
CA ARG A 165 6.61 -6.46 -1.31
C ARG A 165 6.37 -7.48 -0.21
N PHE A 166 5.13 -7.90 -0.02
CA PHE A 166 4.77 -8.90 0.99
C PHE A 166 5.50 -10.23 0.78
N LYS A 167 5.68 -10.64 -0.48
CA LYS A 167 6.49 -11.81 -0.82
C LYS A 167 7.96 -11.65 -0.44
N ALA A 168 8.54 -10.47 -0.63
CA ALA A 168 9.94 -10.20 -0.27
C ALA A 168 10.14 -10.23 1.25
N VAL A 169 9.26 -9.56 1.98
CA VAL A 169 9.28 -9.47 3.46
C VAL A 169 9.09 -10.85 4.08
N THR A 170 8.05 -11.59 3.65
CA THR A 170 7.78 -12.95 4.12
C THR A 170 8.98 -13.86 3.94
N LYS A 171 9.63 -13.83 2.76
CA LYS A 171 10.83 -14.64 2.50
C LYS A 171 12.04 -14.21 3.34
N GLY A 172 12.19 -12.92 3.61
CA GLY A 172 13.19 -12.41 4.54
C GLY A 172 12.95 -12.93 5.96
N MET A 173 11.72 -12.80 6.46
CA MET A 173 11.32 -13.28 7.79
C MET A 173 11.54 -14.79 7.93
N GLU A 174 11.13 -15.58 6.94
CA GLU A 174 11.35 -17.03 6.90
C GLU A 174 12.85 -17.38 6.92
N ARG A 175 13.69 -16.68 6.13
CA ARG A 175 15.16 -16.88 6.17
C ARG A 175 15.70 -16.62 7.58
N CYS A 176 15.23 -15.56 8.22
CA CYS A 176 15.71 -15.10 9.52
C CYS A 176 15.08 -15.84 10.71
N GLY A 177 14.20 -16.83 10.48
CA GLY A 177 13.63 -17.65 11.53
C GLY A 177 12.59 -16.94 12.40
N PHE A 178 11.88 -15.95 11.85
CA PHE A 178 10.76 -15.31 12.55
C PHE A 178 9.65 -16.34 12.83
N PRO A 179 8.93 -16.22 13.96
CA PRO A 179 7.87 -17.14 14.29
C PRO A 179 6.61 -16.88 13.45
N GLU A 180 5.68 -17.84 13.45
CA GLU A 180 4.52 -17.82 12.56
C GLU A 180 3.60 -16.62 12.83
N GLU A 181 3.41 -16.24 14.09
CA GLU A 181 2.63 -15.07 14.49
C GLU A 181 3.18 -13.76 13.90
N ALA A 182 4.49 -13.69 13.63
CA ALA A 182 5.09 -12.51 13.00
C ALA A 182 4.96 -12.52 11.47
N ILE A 183 4.84 -13.71 10.86
CA ILE A 183 4.82 -13.90 9.41
C ILE A 183 3.39 -13.90 8.85
N ALA A 184 2.40 -14.39 9.61
CA ALA A 184 1.06 -14.69 9.14
C ALA A 184 0.42 -13.54 8.34
N TYR A 185 0.46 -12.31 8.88
CA TYR A 185 -0.05 -11.12 8.20
C TYR A 185 0.57 -10.93 6.81
N HIS A 186 1.90 -10.95 6.73
CA HIS A 186 2.63 -10.71 5.49
C HIS A 186 2.40 -11.82 4.46
N ARG A 187 2.23 -13.07 4.92
CA ARG A 187 1.98 -14.20 4.03
C ARG A 187 0.58 -14.16 3.42
N GLU A 188 -0.42 -13.78 4.21
CA GLU A 188 -1.83 -13.72 3.79
C GLU A 188 -2.01 -12.76 2.59
N HIS A 189 -1.38 -11.59 2.67
CA HIS A 189 -1.44 -10.55 1.63
C HIS A 189 -0.67 -10.89 0.33
N ILE A 190 0.08 -11.99 0.27
CA ILE A 190 0.71 -12.40 -1.00
C ILE A 190 -0.34 -12.82 -2.03
N HIS A 191 -1.38 -13.53 -1.57
CA HIS A 191 -2.39 -14.13 -2.44
C HIS A 191 -3.62 -13.25 -2.60
N ILE A 192 -4.10 -12.68 -1.49
CA ILE A 192 -5.32 -11.89 -1.46
C ILE A 192 -5.16 -10.60 -2.28
N ASP A 193 -4.10 -9.84 -2.06
CA ASP A 193 -3.87 -8.56 -2.78
C ASP A 193 -3.67 -8.76 -4.29
N ALA A 194 -3.17 -9.93 -4.72
CA ALA A 194 -3.07 -10.25 -6.14
C ALA A 194 -4.45 -10.41 -6.81
N ILE A 195 -5.44 -10.93 -6.06
CA ILE A 195 -6.83 -11.00 -6.49
C ILE A 195 -7.44 -9.61 -6.42
N HIS A 196 -7.31 -8.93 -5.28
CA HIS A 196 -7.86 -7.60 -5.07
C HIS A 196 -7.36 -6.60 -6.10
N GLY A 197 -6.06 -6.52 -6.40
CA GLY A 197 -5.52 -5.62 -7.43
C GLY A 197 -6.12 -5.86 -8.82
N LYS A 198 -6.35 -7.13 -9.19
CA LYS A 198 -7.00 -7.48 -10.46
C LYS A 198 -8.48 -7.11 -10.46
N GLU A 199 -9.20 -7.41 -9.38
CA GLU A 199 -10.61 -7.08 -9.25
C GLU A 199 -10.83 -5.58 -9.15
N TRP A 200 -9.93 -4.85 -8.49
CA TRP A 200 -9.95 -3.41 -8.38
C TRP A 200 -9.84 -2.74 -9.74
N LEU A 201 -8.87 -3.19 -10.56
CA LEU A 201 -8.74 -2.71 -11.93
C LEU A 201 -10.01 -2.96 -12.75
N ASN A 202 -10.53 -4.19 -12.74
CA ASN A 202 -11.62 -4.58 -13.63
C ASN A 202 -13.01 -4.11 -13.16
N ASN A 203 -13.25 -4.06 -11.85
CA ASN A 203 -14.58 -3.80 -11.27
C ASN A 203 -14.71 -2.37 -10.73
N ILE A 204 -13.62 -1.65 -10.48
CA ILE A 204 -13.62 -0.25 -10.04
C ILE A 204 -12.99 0.67 -11.07
N LEU A 205 -11.70 0.52 -11.38
CA LEU A 205 -10.99 1.52 -12.20
C LEU A 205 -11.55 1.64 -13.62
N LEU A 206 -11.68 0.53 -14.36
CA LEU A 206 -12.17 0.60 -15.74
C LEU A 206 -13.64 1.08 -15.83
N PRO A 207 -14.58 0.56 -15.01
CA PRO A 207 -15.97 1.06 -15.02
C PRO A 207 -16.09 2.54 -14.64
N TYR A 208 -15.26 3.05 -13.71
CA TYR A 208 -15.28 4.48 -13.37
C TYR A 208 -14.61 5.35 -14.44
N ALA A 209 -13.64 4.81 -15.18
CA ALA A 209 -12.99 5.53 -16.29
C ALA A 209 -13.97 5.73 -17.46
N GLU A 210 -14.92 4.82 -17.63
CA GLU A 210 -15.98 4.88 -18.64
C GLU A 210 -17.02 5.97 -18.37
N GLN A 211 -17.20 6.39 -17.11
CA GLN A 211 -18.28 7.33 -16.75
C GLN A 211 -18.07 8.72 -17.33
N SER A 212 -16.83 9.22 -17.35
CA SER A 212 -16.47 10.51 -17.95
C SER A 212 -14.95 10.69 -17.99
N GLU A 213 -14.47 11.49 -18.93
CA GLU A 213 -13.07 11.93 -18.99
C GLU A 213 -12.60 12.53 -17.66
N ARG A 214 -13.43 13.37 -17.02
CA ARG A 214 -13.12 13.96 -15.72
C ARG A 214 -12.88 12.90 -14.65
N CYS A 215 -13.71 11.86 -14.58
CA CYS A 215 -13.54 10.80 -13.60
C CYS A 215 -12.26 9.98 -13.88
N CYS A 216 -12.00 9.66 -15.15
CA CYS A 216 -10.77 9.01 -15.60
C CYS A 216 -9.53 9.81 -15.16
N GLN A 217 -9.51 11.12 -15.42
CA GLN A 217 -8.40 12.00 -15.04
C GLN A 217 -8.24 12.16 -13.52
N GLU A 218 -9.33 12.22 -12.74
CA GLU A 218 -9.23 12.27 -11.28
C GLU A 218 -8.68 10.96 -10.69
N MET A 219 -9.05 9.80 -11.24
CA MET A 219 -8.40 8.54 -10.86
C MET A 219 -6.93 8.54 -11.24
N ALA A 220 -6.57 9.01 -12.44
CA ALA A 220 -5.19 9.07 -12.89
C ALA A 220 -4.33 10.00 -12.00
N ARG A 221 -4.90 11.13 -11.54
CA ARG A 221 -4.27 11.98 -10.52
C ARG A 221 -3.99 11.21 -9.24
N GLY A 222 -4.97 10.43 -8.76
CA GLY A 222 -4.82 9.55 -7.61
C GLY A 222 -3.66 8.56 -7.75
N VAL A 223 -3.62 7.82 -8.87
CA VAL A 223 -2.53 6.89 -9.20
C VAL A 223 -1.18 7.62 -9.19
N LEU A 224 -1.06 8.75 -9.90
CA LEU A 224 0.22 9.43 -10.08
C LEU A 224 0.74 10.05 -8.79
N ILE A 225 -0.14 10.66 -7.98
CA ILE A 225 0.24 11.22 -6.69
C ILE A 225 0.68 10.08 -5.76
N ARG A 226 -0.09 8.98 -5.70
CA ARG A 226 0.28 7.81 -4.89
C ARG A 226 1.62 7.21 -5.33
N PHE A 227 1.85 7.09 -6.64
CA PHE A 227 3.09 6.62 -7.22
C PHE A 227 4.29 7.43 -6.71
N ARG A 228 4.24 8.77 -6.83
CA ARG A 228 5.33 9.65 -6.40
C ARG A 228 5.57 9.59 -4.89
N VAL A 229 4.49 9.54 -4.10
CA VAL A 229 4.58 9.35 -2.65
C VAL A 229 5.21 8.00 -2.30
N ALA A 230 4.86 6.93 -3.02
CA ALA A 230 5.46 5.62 -2.82
C ALA A 230 6.96 5.64 -3.13
N GLU A 231 7.36 6.26 -4.25
CA GLU A 231 8.78 6.37 -4.61
C GLU A 231 9.60 7.15 -3.57
N GLU A 232 9.05 8.26 -3.06
CA GLU A 232 9.71 9.04 -2.02
C GLU A 232 9.81 8.25 -0.71
N TYR A 233 8.74 7.54 -0.35
CA TYR A 233 8.70 6.65 0.81
C TYR A 233 9.75 5.54 0.73
N TYR A 234 9.75 4.75 -0.34
CA TYR A 234 10.66 3.61 -0.47
C TYR A 234 12.12 4.06 -0.60
N ARG A 235 12.40 5.18 -1.28
CA ARG A 235 13.76 5.74 -1.31
C ARG A 235 14.26 6.13 0.07
N TYR A 236 13.37 6.70 0.90
CA TYR A 236 13.71 7.06 2.27
C TYR A 236 13.92 5.82 3.14
N ILE A 237 13.01 4.83 3.04
CA ILE A 237 13.06 3.61 3.83
C ILE A 237 14.24 2.72 3.47
N ASP A 238 14.55 2.55 2.19
CA ASP A 238 15.73 1.80 1.74
C ASP A 238 17.01 2.38 2.36
N LYS A 239 17.16 3.70 2.29
CA LYS A 239 18.28 4.41 2.91
C LYS A 239 18.35 4.16 4.41
N ILE A 240 17.27 4.43 5.14
CA ILE A 240 17.30 4.42 6.61
C ILE A 240 17.43 3.00 7.17
N VAL A 241 16.84 1.98 6.52
CA VAL A 241 17.01 0.58 6.91
C VAL A 241 18.47 0.17 6.77
N ARG A 242 19.13 0.50 5.65
CA ARG A 242 20.55 0.16 5.43
C ARG A 242 21.52 0.93 6.29
N GLU A 243 21.18 2.16 6.68
CA GLU A 243 22.05 2.99 7.54
C GLU A 243 21.99 2.58 9.02
N ASN A 244 20.88 1.97 9.46
CA ASN A 244 20.65 1.69 10.88
C ASN A 244 20.75 0.20 11.26
N CYS A 245 20.91 -0.72 10.30
CA CYS A 245 20.83 -2.18 10.55
C CYS A 245 21.89 -3.02 9.85
#